data_AF-A0A849QKC8-F1
#
_entry.id   AF-A0A849QKC8-F1
#
_cell.length_a   1.000
_cell.length_b   1.000
_cell.length_c   1.000
_cell.angle_alpha   90.00
_cell.angle_beta   90.00
_cell.angle_gamma   90.00
#
_symmetry.space_group_name_H-M   'P 1'
#
loop_
_entity.id
_entity.type
_entity.pdbx_description
1 polymer ?
#
loop_
_entity_poly.entity_id
_entity_poly.type
_entity_poly.pdbx_seq_one_letter_code
_entity_poly.pdbx_strand_id
1 'polypeptide(L)' 'TSPEASLDEAVTLMLDANLNTLPVVGSGNRLMGIISATDFTRFVANKFKVTEKTE' A
#
# COMPACT_ATOMS: atom_id res chain seq x y z
N THR A 1 8.10 6.57 -3.83
CA THR A 1 7.22 6.07 -4.91
C THR A 1 6.40 7.22 -5.47
N SER A 2 6.07 7.23 -6.77
CA SER A 2 5.21 8.28 -7.34
C SER A 2 3.74 8.03 -6.96
N PRO A 3 2.89 9.07 -6.85
CA PRO A 3 1.47 8.90 -6.57
C PRO A 3 0.68 8.24 -7.72
N GLU A 4 1.24 8.21 -8.93
CA GLU A 4 0.68 7.53 -10.11
C GLU A 4 1.11 6.06 -10.21
N ALA A 5 2.06 5.61 -9.38
CA ALA A 5 2.52 4.23 -9.34
C ALA A 5 1.37 3.29 -8.97
N SER A 6 1.33 2.12 -9.60
CA SER A 6 0.31 1.13 -9.30
C SER A 6 0.55 0.48 -7.93
N LEU A 7 -0.48 -0.18 -7.41
CA LEU A 7 -0.40 -0.84 -6.12
C LEU A 7 0.60 -2.00 -6.13
N ASP A 8 0.65 -2.76 -7.22
CA ASP A 8 1.59 -3.86 -7.43
C ASP A 8 3.05 -3.38 -7.53
N GLU A 9 3.29 -2.25 -8.21
CA GLU A 9 4.62 -1.61 -8.23
C GLU A 9 5.07 -1.22 -6.82
N ALA A 10 4.18 -0.60 -6.04
CA ALA A 10 4.48 -0.21 -4.67
C ALA A 10 4.78 -1.41 -3.76
N VAL A 11 4.01 -2.49 -3.86
CA VAL A 11 4.26 -3.73 -3.08
C VAL A 11 5.55 -4.39 -3.50
N THR A 12 5.81 -4.49 -4.81
CA THR A 12 7.06 -5.10 -5.32
C THR A 12 8.26 -4.34 -4.79
N LEU A 13 8.23 -3.00 -4.82
CA LEU A 13 9.30 -2.17 -4.28
C LEU A 13 9.49 -2.36 -2.77
N MET A 14 8.41 -2.52 -1.99
CA MET A 14 8.48 -2.85 -0.57
C MET A 14 9.20 -4.18 -0.33
N LEU A 15 8.83 -5.22 -1.08
CA LEU A 15 9.40 -6.56 -0.93
C LEU A 15 10.87 -6.59 -1.33
N ASP A 16 11.21 -6.01 -2.49
CA ASP A 16 12.57 -5.98 -3.01
C ASP A 16 13.52 -5.20 -2.08
N ALA A 17 13.03 -4.11 -1.49
CA ALA A 17 13.80 -3.29 -0.56
C ALA A 17 13.74 -3.78 0.90
N ASN A 18 12.96 -4.84 1.20
CA ASN A 18 12.65 -5.30 2.55
C ASN A 18 12.15 -4.17 3.48
N LEU A 19 11.24 -3.34 2.96
CA LEU A 19 10.64 -2.19 3.64
C LEU A 19 9.15 -2.40 3.89
N ASN A 20 8.68 -1.99 5.07
CA ASN A 20 7.26 -2.06 5.42
C ASN A 20 6.46 -0.79 5.08
N THR A 21 7.15 0.25 4.63
CA THR A 21 6.58 1.58 4.38
C THR A 21 7.27 2.24 3.20
N LEU A 22 6.49 2.96 2.39
CA LEU A 22 6.99 3.74 1.27
C LEU A 22 6.44 5.18 1.35
N PRO A 23 7.31 6.20 1.24
CA PRO A 23 6.86 7.56 1.04
C PRO A 23 6.33 7.74 -0.39
N VAL A 24 5.15 8.35 -0.50
CA VAL A 24 4.57 8.79 -1.77
C VAL A 24 5.03 10.22 -2.02
N VAL A 25 5.75 10.44 -3.11
CA VAL A 25 6.46 11.68 -3.41
C VAL A 25 6.02 12.16 -4.80
N GLY A 26 5.50 13.39 -4.86
CA GLY A 26 5.10 14.05 -6.10
C GLY A 26 6.22 14.85 -6.75
N SER A 27 5.85 15.78 -7.63
CA SER A 27 6.80 16.64 -8.33
C SER A 27 7.65 17.48 -7.36
N GLY A 28 8.90 17.76 -7.77
CA GLY A 28 9.84 18.55 -6.96
C GLY A 28 10.23 17.90 -5.63
N ASN A 29 10.19 16.57 -5.53
CA ASN A 29 10.49 15.80 -4.32
C ASN A 29 9.57 16.13 -3.13
N ARG A 30 8.35 16.59 -3.41
CA ARG A 30 7.36 16.92 -2.39
C ARG A 30 6.74 15.66 -1.80
N LEU A 31 6.92 15.42 -0.51
CA LEU A 31 6.22 14.36 0.21
C LEU A 31 4.71 14.62 0.20
N MET A 32 3.95 13.66 -0.32
CA MET A 32 2.48 13.71 -0.39
C MET A 32 1.81 12.79 0.63
N GLY A 33 2.48 11.72 1.05
CA GLY A 33 1.95 10.80 2.05
C GLY A 33 2.86 9.59 2.28
N ILE A 34 2.35 8.63 3.03
CA ILE A 34 3.02 7.35 3.32
C ILE A 34 1.99 6.24 3.12
N ILE A 35 2.43 5.16 2.50
CA ILE A 35 1.71 3.88 2.44
C ILE A 35 2.51 2.83 3.21
N SER A 36 1.81 2.03 4.00
CA SER A 36 2.40 0.97 4.84
C SER A 36 1.81 -0.40 4.52
N ALA A 37 2.52 -1.46 4.91
CA ALA A 37 2.05 -2.85 4.84
C ALA A 37 0.63 -3.03 5.43
N THR A 38 0.31 -2.32 6.52
CA THR A 38 -1.00 -2.42 7.18
C THR A 38 -2.12 -1.77 6.38
N ASP A 39 -1.82 -0.76 5.55
CA ASP A 39 -2.81 -0.18 4.63
C ASP A 39 -3.23 -1.20 3.57
N PHE A 40 -2.31 -2.04 3.09
CA PHE A 40 -2.64 -3.15 2.19
C PHE A 40 -3.50 -4.21 2.89
N THR A 41 -3.11 -4.62 4.11
CA THR A 41 -3.90 -5.58 4.89
C THR A 41 -5.33 -5.08 5.11
N ARG A 42 -5.48 -3.79 5.46
CA ARG A 42 -6.78 -3.13 5.61
C ARG A 42 -7.54 -3.07 4.29
N PHE A 43 -6.87 -2.75 3.19
CA PHE A 43 -7.48 -2.69 1.86
C PHE A 43 -8.05 -4.06 1.44
N VAL A 44 -7.27 -5.12 1.61
CA VAL A 44 -7.70 -6.50 1.30
C VAL A 44 -8.86 -6.92 2.20
N ALA A 45 -8.75 -6.72 3.51
CA ALA A 45 -9.81 -7.06 4.46
C ALA A 45 -11.14 -6.35 4.17
N ASN A 46 -11.09 -5.10 3.71
CA ASN A 46 -12.29 -4.33 3.36
C ASN A 46 -12.86 -4.68 1.97
N LYS A 47 -11.98 -4.99 1.01
CA LYS A 47 -12.39 -5.30 -0.37
C LYS A 47 -12.98 -6.70 -0.50
N PHE A 48 -12.46 -7.65 0.27
CA PHE A 48 -13.00 -8.97 0.43
C PHE A 48 -13.65 -9.03 1.80
N LYS A 49 -14.88 -8.49 1.93
CA LYS A 49 -15.67 -8.73 3.14
C LYS A 49 -15.70 -10.25 3.34
N VAL A 50 -14.96 -10.73 4.35
CA VAL A 50 -15.06 -12.10 4.80
C VAL A 50 -16.48 -12.22 5.31
N THR A 51 -17.38 -12.82 4.52
CA THR A 51 -18.71 -13.15 4.99
C THR A 51 -18.52 -14.01 6.23
N GLU A 52 -18.97 -13.48 7.37
CA GLU A 52 -18.95 -14.21 8.62
C GLU A 52 -19.59 -15.58 8.38
N LYS A 53 -18.92 -16.64 8.82
CA LYS A 53 -19.56 -17.95 8.97
C LYS A 53 -20.66 -17.75 10.00
N THR A 54 -21.90 -17.68 9.54
CA THR A 54 -23.08 -17.84 10.39
C THR A 54 -23.03 -19.28 10.93
N GLU A 55 -22.81 -19.41 12.25
CA GLU A 55 -23.14 -20.63 13.00
C GLU A 55 -24.65 -20.78 13.16
#